data_AF-A0A564WVZ6-F1
#
_entry.id   AF-A0A564WVZ6-F1
#
_cell.length_a   1.000
_cell.length_b   1.000
_cell.length_c   1.000
_cell.angle_alpha   90.00
_cell.angle_beta   90.00
_cell.angle_gamma   90.00
#
_symmetry.space_group_name_H-M   'P 1'
#
loop_
_entity.id
_entity.type
_entity.pdbx_description
1 polymer ?
#
loop_
_entity_poly.entity_id
_entity_poly.type
_entity_poly.pdbx_seq_one_letter_code
_entity_poly.pdbx_strand_id
1 'polypeptide(L)'
;MKKPEYRKGYTNISNDLMDNICKLPLNGTDIKVILCIFRYTAGVGRKSCKLSGSSIAKWGNCDLRAVKRALKKLQENKIIIRVNPNIKGKAAEIMINKDYKQWSINKDIQE
;
A
#
# COMPACT_ATOMS: atom_id res chain seq x y z
N MET A 1 -14.07 18.78 -14.93
CA MET A 1 -13.12 18.19 -13.96
C MET A 1 -12.28 19.29 -13.34
N LYS A 2 -12.11 19.31 -12.01
CA LYS A 2 -11.24 20.29 -11.32
C LYS A 2 -9.78 19.93 -11.63
N LYS A 3 -8.99 20.86 -12.16
CA LYS A 3 -7.55 20.61 -12.40
C LYS A 3 -6.88 20.33 -11.04
N PRO A 4 -6.03 19.29 -10.94
CA PRO A 4 -5.28 19.06 -9.71
C PRO A 4 -4.30 20.22 -9.49
N GLU A 5 -4.48 20.96 -8.40
CA GLU A 5 -3.58 22.04 -8.00
C GLU A 5 -2.47 21.47 -7.10
N TYR A 6 -1.22 21.59 -7.52
CA TYR A 6 -0.04 21.21 -6.71
C TYR A 6 -0.03 21.89 -5.33
N ARG A 7 -0.67 23.07 -5.20
CA ARG A 7 -0.76 23.83 -3.93
C ARG A 7 -1.56 23.12 -2.83
N LYS A 8 -2.31 22.06 -3.14
CA LYS A 8 -3.01 21.23 -2.14
C LYS A 8 -2.16 20.07 -1.59
N GLY A 9 -0.87 20.05 -1.93
CA GLY A 9 0.10 19.07 -1.49
C GLY A 9 0.39 18.01 -2.54
N TYR A 10 1.56 17.39 -2.43
CA TYR A 10 2.03 16.30 -3.27
C TYR A 10 2.41 15.10 -2.40
N THR A 11 2.41 13.91 -2.99
CA THR A 11 2.91 12.71 -2.32
C THR A 11 4.35 12.50 -2.79
N ASN A 12 5.31 12.75 -1.92
CA ASN A 12 6.73 12.59 -2.27
C ASN A 12 7.13 11.12 -2.14
N ILE A 13 7.42 10.46 -3.26
CA ILE A 13 7.84 9.06 -3.33
C ILE A 13 9.16 9.02 -4.09
N SER A 14 10.16 8.29 -3.59
CA SER A 14 11.41 8.10 -4.32
C SER A 14 11.16 7.34 -5.63
N ASN A 15 11.80 7.77 -6.72
CA ASN A 15 11.69 7.11 -8.02
C ASN A 15 12.01 5.62 -7.92
N ASP A 16 13.09 5.27 -7.21
CA ASP A 16 13.47 3.87 -6.95
C ASP A 16 12.33 3.04 -6.32
N LEU A 17 11.56 3.60 -5.38
CA LEU A 17 10.45 2.88 -4.78
C LEU A 17 9.27 2.72 -5.75
N MET A 18 9.00 3.76 -6.54
CA MET A 18 7.97 3.73 -7.57
C MET A 18 8.31 2.69 -8.65
N ASP A 19 9.56 2.70 -9.14
CA ASP A 19 10.05 1.80 -10.17
C ASP A 19 9.98 0.34 -9.74
N ASN A 20 10.35 0.05 -8.49
CA ASN A 20 10.26 -1.32 -7.96
C ASN A 20 8.81 -1.78 -7.82
N ILE A 21 7.87 -0.91 -7.42
CA ILE A 21 6.44 -1.26 -7.35
C ILE A 21 5.84 -1.50 -8.75
N CYS A 22 6.24 -0.70 -9.74
CA CYS A 22 5.77 -0.85 -11.12
C CYS A 22 6.19 -2.17 -11.78
N LYS A 23 7.28 -2.81 -11.32
CA LYS A 23 7.73 -4.11 -11.81
C LYS A 23 6.93 -5.29 -11.25
N LEU A 24 6.09 -5.06 -10.24
CA LEU A 24 5.36 -6.13 -9.56
C LEU A 24 4.08 -6.51 -10.33
N PRO A 25 3.70 -7.80 -10.37
CA PRO A 25 2.46 -8.27 -10.98
C PRO A 25 1.25 -7.97 -10.06
N LEU A 26 0.96 -6.68 -9.90
CA LEU A 26 -0.12 -6.16 -9.07
C LEU A 26 -1.36 -5.86 -9.91
N ASN A 27 -2.53 -6.20 -9.38
CA ASN A 27 -3.79 -5.80 -10.01
C ASN A 27 -4.17 -4.36 -9.61
N GLY A 28 -5.23 -3.82 -10.23
CA GLY A 28 -5.69 -2.46 -9.94
C GLY A 28 -6.06 -2.20 -8.48
N THR A 29 -6.57 -3.20 -7.76
CA THR A 29 -6.89 -3.07 -6.32
C THR A 29 -5.62 -3.00 -5.49
N ASP A 30 -4.63 -3.87 -5.78
CA ASP A 30 -3.33 -3.88 -5.10
C ASP A 30 -2.64 -2.50 -5.23
N ILE A 31 -2.63 -1.93 -6.45
CA ILE A 31 -2.07 -0.60 -6.71
C ILE A 31 -2.82 0.49 -5.93
N LYS A 32 -4.16 0.46 -5.91
CA LYS A 32 -4.96 1.44 -5.15
C LYS A 32 -4.68 1.38 -3.64
N VAL A 33 -4.48 0.18 -3.09
CA VAL A 33 -4.08 0.00 -1.68
C VAL A 33 -2.72 0.65 -1.43
N ILE A 34 -1.73 0.41 -2.29
CA ILE A 34 -0.39 1.01 -2.18
C ILE A 34 -0.44 2.54 -2.28
N LEU A 35 -1.16 3.08 -3.27
CA LEU A 35 -1.33 4.53 -3.44
C LEU A 35 -1.99 5.18 -2.23
N CYS A 36 -2.96 4.49 -1.61
CA CYS A 36 -3.56 4.93 -0.37
C CYS A 36 -2.50 4.99 0.75
N ILE A 37 -1.72 3.92 0.95
CA ILE A 37 -0.65 3.89 1.95
C ILE A 37 0.34 5.04 1.70
N PHE A 38 0.77 5.28 0.46
CA PHE A 38 1.65 6.41 0.12
C PHE A 38 1.06 7.77 0.47
N ARG A 39 -0.21 8.00 0.14
CA ARG A 39 -0.89 9.26 0.44
C ARG A 39 -0.89 9.58 1.94
N TYR A 40 -0.99 8.54 2.78
CA TYR A 40 -1.07 8.64 4.24
C TYR A 40 0.27 8.43 4.99
N THR A 41 1.34 8.05 4.29
CA THR A 41 2.70 7.91 4.84
C THR A 41 3.62 8.97 4.25
N ALA A 42 4.02 8.79 2.99
CA ALA A 42 4.98 9.60 2.28
C ALA A 42 4.47 11.03 2.01
N GLY A 43 3.17 11.17 1.69
CA GLY A 43 2.54 12.49 1.49
C GLY A 43 2.40 13.35 2.74
N VAL A 44 2.77 12.83 3.93
CA VAL A 44 2.73 13.54 5.21
C VAL A 44 4.05 13.38 6.01
N GLY A 45 5.11 12.85 5.39
CA GLY A 45 6.41 12.64 6.04
C GLY A 45 6.45 11.56 7.12
N ARG A 46 5.44 10.68 7.19
CA ARG A 46 5.34 9.60 8.20
C ARG A 46 5.86 8.28 7.63
N LYS A 47 6.48 7.46 8.50
CA LYS A 47 6.98 6.12 8.13
C LYS A 47 5.86 5.07 8.03
N SER A 48 4.76 5.28 8.73
CA SER A 48 3.64 4.36 8.88
C SER A 48 2.31 5.12 9.00
N CYS A 49 1.20 4.42 8.75
CA CYS A 49 -0.14 4.99 8.86
C CYS A 49 -1.11 3.99 9.47
N LYS A 50 -2.10 4.49 10.22
CA LYS A 50 -3.22 3.69 10.71
C LYS A 50 -4.33 3.76 9.66
N LEU A 51 -4.55 2.66 8.95
CA LEU A 51 -5.60 2.56 7.94
C LEU A 51 -6.45 1.32 8.17
N SER A 52 -7.76 1.52 8.18
CA SER A 52 -8.71 0.42 8.15
C SER A 52 -8.98 -0.01 6.70
N GLY A 53 -9.33 -1.28 6.50
CA GLY A 53 -9.72 -1.78 5.17
C GLY A 53 -10.92 -1.01 4.57
N SER A 54 -11.87 -0.55 5.40
CA SER A 54 -13.02 0.23 4.93
C SER A 54 -12.63 1.63 4.49
N SER A 55 -11.68 2.28 5.18
CA SER A 55 -11.12 3.57 4.74
C SER A 55 -10.46 3.45 3.36
N ILE A 56 -9.67 2.39 3.15
CA ILE A 56 -9.00 2.14 1.87
C ILE A 56 -10.03 1.82 0.77
N ALA A 57 -11.04 0.99 1.07
CA ALA A 57 -12.12 0.66 0.13
C ALA A 57 -12.88 1.91 -0.32
N LYS A 58 -13.23 2.79 0.63
CA LYS A 58 -13.90 4.07 0.35
C LYS A 58 -13.00 5.00 -0.49
N TRP A 59 -11.73 5.11 -0.15
CA TRP A 59 -10.78 5.98 -0.87
C TRP A 59 -10.51 5.48 -2.29
N GLY A 60 -10.25 4.19 -2.46
CA GLY A 60 -9.94 3.56 -3.73
C GLY A 60 -11.16 3.24 -4.61
N ASN A 61 -12.38 3.51 -4.11
CA ASN A 61 -13.63 3.08 -4.72
C ASN A 61 -13.58 1.59 -5.12
N CYS A 62 -13.33 0.72 -4.14
CA CYS A 62 -13.15 -0.71 -4.30
C CYS A 62 -14.05 -1.48 -3.33
N ASP A 63 -14.35 -2.73 -3.66
CA ASP A 63 -14.99 -3.66 -2.73
C ASP A 63 -14.09 -3.96 -1.51
N LEU A 64 -14.70 -4.03 -0.33
CA LEU A 64 -13.98 -4.27 0.92
C LEU A 64 -13.31 -5.65 0.98
N ARG A 65 -13.92 -6.69 0.40
CA ARG A 65 -13.33 -8.03 0.34
C ARG A 65 -12.11 -8.02 -0.57
N ALA A 66 -12.19 -7.34 -1.72
CA ALA A 66 -11.05 -7.16 -2.62
C ALA A 66 -9.88 -6.45 -1.91
N VAL A 67 -10.15 -5.37 -1.18
CA VAL A 67 -9.14 -4.66 -0.38
C VAL A 67 -8.53 -5.55 0.70
N LYS A 68 -9.34 -6.33 1.43
CA LYS A 68 -8.83 -7.27 2.44
C LYS A 68 -7.92 -8.34 1.81
N ARG A 69 -8.30 -8.87 0.65
CA ARG A 69 -7.48 -9.84 -0.11
C ARG A 69 -6.16 -9.21 -0.55
N ALA A 70 -6.20 -8.00 -1.09
CA ALA A 70 -5.01 -7.25 -1.49
C ALA A 70 -4.08 -6.98 -0.31
N LEU A 71 -4.60 -6.50 0.83
CA LEU A 71 -3.81 -6.30 2.05
C LEU A 71 -3.15 -7.58 2.54
N LYS A 72 -3.86 -8.71 2.52
CA LYS A 72 -3.31 -10.01 2.89
C LYS A 72 -2.18 -10.42 1.94
N LYS A 73 -2.43 -10.39 0.63
CA LYS A 73 -1.44 -10.71 -0.41
C LYS A 73 -0.18 -9.85 -0.30
N LEU A 74 -0.33 -8.52 -0.20
CA LEU A 74 0.80 -7.60 -0.10
C LEU A 74 1.63 -7.84 1.18
N GLN A 75 0.99 -8.27 2.27
CA GLN A 75 1.67 -8.60 3.52
C GLN A 75 2.40 -9.95 3.44
N GLU A 76 1.77 -10.96 2.83
CA GLU A 76 2.38 -12.26 2.56
C GLU A 76 3.62 -12.11 1.66
N ASN A 77 3.52 -11.26 0.64
CA ASN A 77 4.62 -10.94 -0.26
C ASN A 77 5.66 -9.98 0.37
N LYS A 78 5.49 -9.60 1.64
CA LYS A 78 6.38 -8.68 2.39
C LYS A 78 6.56 -7.30 1.73
N ILE A 79 5.62 -6.87 0.89
CA ILE A 79 5.61 -5.54 0.27
C ILE A 79 5.11 -4.50 1.30
N ILE A 80 4.16 -4.90 2.14
CA ILE A 80 3.71 -4.09 3.29
C ILE A 80 4.01 -4.81 4.60
N ILE A 81 4.31 -4.02 5.64
CA ILE A 81 4.56 -4.50 7.00
C ILE A 81 3.48 -3.93 7.91
N ARG A 82 2.94 -4.79 8.79
CA ARG A 82 2.16 -4.35 9.94
C ARG A 82 3.12 -4.06 11.10
N VAL A 83 3.15 -2.82 11.55
CA VAL A 83 4.02 -2.37 12.64
C VAL A 83 3.53 -2.90 13.99
N ASN A 84 2.21 -3.02 14.16
CA ASN A 84 1.57 -3.40 15.43
C ASN A 84 0.62 -4.59 15.24
N PRO A 85 1.13 -5.82 14.99
CA PRO A 85 0.29 -6.98 14.69
C PRO A 85 -0.56 -7.45 15.88
N ASN A 86 -0.16 -7.16 17.12
CA ASN A 86 -0.74 -7.74 18.34
C ASN A 86 -1.87 -6.91 18.98
N ILE A 87 -2.25 -5.78 18.38
CA ILE A 87 -3.30 -4.91 18.96
C ILE A 87 -4.66 -5.26 18.37
N LYS A 88 -5.45 -6.05 19.11
CA LYS A 88 -6.86 -6.34 18.76
C LYS A 88 -7.73 -5.09 18.92
N GLY A 89 -8.71 -4.90 18.03
CA GLY A 89 -9.70 -3.82 18.11
C GLY A 89 -9.25 -2.42 17.63
N LYS A 90 -7.99 -2.25 17.21
CA LYS A 90 -7.49 -0.99 16.61
C LYS A 90 -7.12 -1.20 15.14
N ALA A 91 -7.20 -0.13 14.36
CA ALA A 91 -6.74 -0.14 12.97
C ALA A 91 -5.25 -0.50 12.93
N ALA A 92 -4.89 -1.48 12.10
CA ALA A 92 -3.52 -1.90 11.93
C ALA A 92 -2.67 -0.72 11.42
N GLU A 93 -1.50 -0.57 12.00
CA GLU A 93 -0.50 0.35 11.52
C GLU A 93 0.30 -0.32 10.42
N ILE A 94 0.30 0.28 9.23
CA ILE A 94 0.82 -0.30 7.99
C ILE A 94 1.87 0.64 7.40
N MET A 95 2.93 0.06 6.85
CA MET A 95 3.95 0.76 6.07
C MET A 95 4.41 -0.07 4.87
N ILE A 96 5.04 0.58 3.90
CA ILE A 96 5.72 -0.08 2.79
C ILE A 96 7.07 -0.59 3.27
N ASN A 97 7.39 -1.84 2.95
CA ASN A 97 8.70 -2.42 3.20
C ASN A 97 9.71 -1.88 2.19
N LYS A 98 10.73 -1.16 2.67
CA LYS A 98 11.79 -0.61 1.82
C LYS A 98 12.93 -1.60 1.54
N ASP A 99 12.98 -2.73 2.25
CA ASP A 99 13.94 -3.79 1.96
C ASP A 99 13.37 -4.71 0.85
N TYR A 100 13.64 -4.32 -0.40
CA TYR A 100 13.11 -5.02 -1.58
C TYR A 100 13.58 -6.47 -1.68
N LYS A 101 14.72 -6.83 -1.06
CA LYS A 101 15.24 -8.21 -1.06
C LYS A 101 14.32 -9.17 -0.33
N GLN A 102 13.49 -8.65 0.58
CA GLN A 102 12.52 -9.45 1.32
C GLN A 102 11.24 -9.69 0.53
N TRP A 103 10.98 -8.91 -0.53
CA TRP A 103 9.74 -9.03 -1.28
C TRP A 103 9.65 -10.40 -1.92
N SER A 104 8.65 -11.16 -1.49
CA SER A 104 8.43 -12.55 -1.87
C SER A 104 7.24 -12.58 -2.82
N ILE A 105 7.45 -12.12 -4.05
CA ILE A 105 6.47 -12.30 -5.11
C ILE A 105 6.84 -13.64 -5.73
N ASN A 106 5.98 -14.64 -5.51
CA ASN A 106 6.26 -16.03 -5.82
C ASN A 106 7.05 -16.21 -7.12
N LYS A 107 8.17 -16.93 -6.98
CA LYS A 107 8.86 -17.67 -8.03
C LYS A 107 8.06 -18.90 -8.49
N ASP A 108 6.72 -18.83 -8.43
CA ASP A 108 5.82 -19.93 -8.82
C ASP A 108 5.15 -19.60 -10.16
N ILE A 109 6.00 -19.36 -11.15
CA ILE A 109 5.75 -19.90 -12.49
C ILE A 109 6.88 -20.93 -12.66
N GLN A 110 6.78 -22.05 -11.94
CA GLN A 110 7.44 -23.28 -12.37
C GLN A 110 6.51 -23.89 -13.42
N GLU A 111 7.05 -23.96 -14.64
CA GLU A 111 6.70 -24.80 -15.80
C GLU A 111 5.21 -25.10 -16.08
#